data_AF-A0A1H2Q175-F1
#
_entry.id   AF-A0A1H2Q175-F1
#
_cell.length_a   1.000
_cell.length_b   1.000
_cell.length_c   1.000
_cell.angle_alpha   90.00
_cell.angle_beta   90.00
_cell.angle_gamma   90.00
#
_symmetry.space_group_name_H-M   'P 1'
#
loop_
_entity.id
_entity.type
_entity.pdbx_description
1 polymer ?
#
loop_
_entity_poly.entity_id
_entity_poly.type
_entity_poly.pdbx_seq_one_letter_code
_entity_poly.pdbx_strand_id
1 'polypeptide(L)'
;MDVIYGLIPGMLVLGLAAVAVLFWATRTGQYDDLDGDGRRILMDEDEEDVDPRRAPPMDAEPDLNPVESDPQGEMRHRRHPDQEPR
;
A
#
# COMPACT_ATOMS: atom_id res chain seq x y z
N MET A 1 41.88 48.06 2.27
CA MET A 1 41.76 46.72 2.88
C MET A 1 40.35 46.54 3.45
N ASP A 2 39.34 47.13 2.79
CA ASP A 2 38.08 47.48 3.45
C ASP A 2 36.98 46.45 3.22
N VAL A 3 37.13 45.63 2.18
CA VAL A 3 36.19 44.58 1.80
C VAL A 3 35.99 43.54 2.91
N ILE A 4 37.02 43.30 3.72
CA ILE A 4 36.96 42.30 4.79
C ILE A 4 35.97 42.69 5.90
N TYR A 5 35.76 44.00 6.10
CA TYR A 5 34.77 44.51 7.05
C TYR A 5 33.34 44.26 6.61
N GLY A 6 33.08 44.03 5.31
CA GLY A 6 31.77 43.59 4.81
C GLY A 6 31.64 42.06 4.76
N LEU A 7 32.72 41.37 4.37
CA LEU A 7 32.70 39.92 4.17
C LEU A 7 32.58 39.12 5.48
N ILE A 8 33.29 39.51 6.54
CA ILE A 8 33.23 38.82 7.84
C ILE A 8 31.80 38.82 8.41
N PRO A 9 31.13 39.98 8.60
CA PRO A 9 29.76 39.99 9.11
C PRO A 9 28.78 39.36 8.12
N GLY A 10 28.97 39.54 6.81
CA GLY A 10 28.12 38.91 5.79
C GLY A 10 28.14 37.38 5.87
N MET A 11 29.31 36.78 6.04
CA MET A 11 29.45 35.33 6.21
C MET A 11 28.88 34.83 7.54
N LEU A 12 29.02 35.61 8.62
CA LEU A 12 28.38 35.25 9.90
C LEU A 12 26.86 35.22 9.79
N VAL A 13 26.26 36.22 9.13
CA VAL A 13 24.80 36.27 8.90
C VAL A 13 24.35 35.12 8.00
N LEU A 14 25.07 34.83 6.91
CA LEU A 14 24.76 33.70 6.04
C LEU A 14 24.87 32.35 6.77
N GLY A 15 25.90 32.17 7.60
CA GLY A 15 26.04 30.97 8.44
C GLY A 15 24.90 30.82 9.43
N LEU A 16 24.51 31.91 10.12
CA LEU A 16 23.37 31.90 11.03
C LEU A 16 22.07 31.58 10.29
N ALA A 17 21.86 32.15 9.11
CA ALA A 17 20.69 31.90 8.28
C ALA A 17 20.63 30.43 7.85
N ALA A 18 21.75 29.84 7.42
CA ALA A 18 21.83 28.42 7.07
C ALA A 18 21.46 27.52 8.25
N VAL A 19 21.99 27.82 9.44
CA VAL A 19 21.65 27.09 10.68
C VAL A 19 20.16 27.26 11.00
N ALA A 20 19.62 28.48 10.94
CA ALA A 20 18.20 28.73 11.19
C ALA A 20 17.28 27.97 10.22
N VAL A 21 17.63 27.91 8.93
CA VAL A 21 16.91 27.12 7.93
C VAL A 21 17.00 25.62 8.25
N LEU A 22 18.16 25.12 8.65
CA LEU A 22 18.32 23.71 9.05
C LEU A 22 17.42 23.37 10.26
N PHE A 23 17.42 24.20 11.30
CA PHE A 23 16.55 24.02 12.47
C PHE A 23 15.06 24.14 12.14
N TRP A 24 14.70 24.97 11.16
CA TRP A 24 13.32 25.06 10.68
C TRP A 24 12.91 23.80 9.91
N ALA A 25 13.77 23.29 9.03
CA ALA A 25 13.53 22.07 8.27
C ALA A 25 13.36 20.84 9.19
N THR A 26 14.21 20.72 10.22
CA THR A 26 14.10 19.63 11.21
C THR A 26 12.81 19.70 12.01
N ARG A 27 12.39 20.90 12.42
CA ARG A 27 11.14 21.11 13.15
C ARG A 27 9.88 20.86 12.30
N THR A 28 9.99 20.96 10.97
CA THR A 28 8.86 20.78 10.05
C THR A 28 8.47 19.31 9.87
N GLY A 29 9.20 18.37 10.48
CA GLY A 29 8.85 16.94 10.43
C GLY A 29 9.14 16.29 9.07
N GLN A 30 9.92 16.94 8.20
CA GLN A 30 10.28 16.39 6.88
C GLN A 30 11.12 15.11 6.96
N TYR A 31 11.69 14.81 8.13
CA TYR A 31 12.51 13.61 8.36
C TYR A 31 11.71 12.42 8.90
N ASP A 32 10.44 12.58 9.30
CA ASP A 32 9.61 11.47 9.80
C ASP A 32 9.31 10.43 8.70
N ASP A 33 9.21 10.88 7.45
CA ASP A 33 8.87 10.01 6.30
C ASP A 33 10.06 9.13 5.85
N LEU A 34 11.29 9.49 6.23
CA LEU A 34 12.49 8.70 5.93
C LEU A 34 12.62 7.46 6.82
N ASP A 35 11.98 7.45 8.00
CA ASP A 35 12.02 6.31 8.93
C ASP A 35 11.15 5.14 8.42
N GLY A 36 10.09 5.46 7.65
CA GLY A 36 9.16 4.48 7.07
C GLY A 36 9.65 3.88 5.75
N ASP A 37 10.06 4.70 4.78
CA ASP A 37 10.45 4.22 3.44
C ASP A 37 11.77 3.42 3.46
N GLY A 38 12.72 3.77 4.33
CA GLY A 38 13.98 3.02 4.47
C GLY A 38 13.80 1.64 5.11
N ARG A 39 12.69 1.40 5.81
CA ARG A 39 12.38 0.11 6.42
C ARG A 39 11.95 -0.93 5.41
N ARG A 40 11.25 -0.49 4.36
CA ARG A 40 10.75 -1.33 3.27
C ARG A 40 11.94 -1.88 2.46
N ILE A 41 12.84 -1.00 2.01
CA ILE A 41 13.97 -1.44 1.15
C ILE A 41 14.98 -2.41 1.81
N LEU A 42 15.00 -2.50 3.14
CA LEU A 42 15.88 -3.39 3.92
C LEU A 42 15.17 -4.64 4.49
N MET A 43 13.82 -4.68 4.48
CA MET A 43 13.04 -5.80 5.01
C MET A 43 12.15 -6.47 3.96
N ASP A 44 12.03 -5.89 2.76
CA ASP A 44 11.29 -6.47 1.62
C ASP A 44 12.01 -7.70 0.99
N GLU A 45 13.18 -8.13 1.49
CA GLU A 45 13.83 -9.38 1.05
C GLU A 45 13.30 -10.62 1.81
N ASP A 46 12.61 -10.44 2.94
CA ASP A 46 12.14 -11.55 3.81
C ASP A 46 10.61 -11.74 3.83
N GLU A 47 9.84 -10.86 3.19
CA GLU A 47 8.37 -10.97 3.12
C GLU A 47 7.91 -11.28 1.69
N GLU A 48 7.87 -12.58 1.39
CA GLU A 48 6.97 -13.09 0.36
C GLU A 48 5.53 -12.62 0.67
N ASP A 49 5.00 -11.89 -0.31
CA ASP A 49 3.64 -11.99 -0.82
C ASP A 49 2.50 -11.34 -0.02
N VAL A 50 2.15 -10.09 -0.37
CA VAL A 50 0.73 -9.72 -0.60
C VAL A 50 0.63 -8.54 -1.60
N ASP A 51 0.29 -8.81 -2.87
CA ASP A 51 -0.35 -7.79 -3.73
C ASP A 51 -1.78 -7.51 -3.20
N PRO A 52 -2.13 -6.27 -2.81
CA PRO A 52 -3.40 -6.00 -2.14
C PRO A 52 -4.65 -6.09 -3.03
N ARG A 53 -4.54 -6.32 -4.35
CA ARG A 53 -5.71 -6.25 -5.25
C ARG A 53 -5.75 -7.23 -6.42
N ARG A 54 -4.65 -7.77 -6.96
CA ARG A 54 -4.79 -8.55 -8.22
C ARG A 54 -3.56 -9.36 -8.65
N ALA A 55 -3.43 -10.58 -8.17
CA ALA A 55 -2.94 -11.67 -9.00
C ALA A 55 -3.61 -12.96 -8.55
N PRO A 56 -4.23 -13.76 -9.44
CA PRO A 56 -4.54 -15.14 -9.08
C PRO A 56 -3.20 -15.82 -8.76
N PRO A 57 -3.13 -16.70 -7.74
CA PRO A 57 -1.90 -17.40 -7.42
C PRO A 57 -1.42 -18.09 -8.69
N MET A 58 -0.19 -17.79 -9.14
CA MET A 58 0.36 -18.39 -10.37
C MET A 58 0.65 -19.90 -10.19
N ASP A 59 0.42 -20.39 -8.97
CA ASP A 59 0.55 -21.78 -8.52
C ASP A 59 -0.78 -22.36 -8.04
N ALA A 60 -1.89 -21.62 -8.17
CA ALA A 60 -3.20 -22.22 -8.07
C ALA A 60 -3.36 -23.10 -9.31
N GLU A 61 -3.10 -24.39 -9.15
CA GLU A 61 -3.63 -25.37 -10.08
C GLU A 61 -5.09 -25.01 -10.30
N PRO A 62 -5.53 -24.82 -11.56
CA PRO A 62 -6.94 -24.56 -11.80
C PRO A 62 -7.68 -25.71 -11.16
N ASP A 63 -8.52 -25.40 -10.18
CA ASP A 63 -9.37 -26.41 -9.56
C ASP A 63 -10.33 -26.90 -10.65
N LEU A 64 -9.90 -27.95 -11.33
CA LEU A 64 -10.62 -28.65 -12.40
C LEU A 64 -11.64 -29.60 -11.80
N ASN A 65 -11.99 -29.50 -10.52
CA ASN A 65 -13.16 -30.19 -10.00
C ASN A 65 -14.38 -29.58 -10.70
N PRO A 66 -15.07 -30.32 -11.59
CA PRO A 66 -16.35 -29.88 -12.07
C PRO A 66 -17.21 -29.77 -10.81
N VAL A 67 -17.82 -28.61 -10.58
CA VAL A 67 -18.85 -28.46 -9.54
C VAL A 67 -19.81 -29.62 -9.71
N GLU A 68 -19.72 -30.60 -8.81
CA GLU A 68 -20.57 -31.76 -8.80
C GLU A 68 -21.96 -31.21 -8.50
N SER A 69 -22.75 -31.06 -9.56
CA SER A 69 -24.14 -30.65 -9.47
C SER A 69 -24.88 -31.73 -8.69
N ASP A 70 -25.03 -31.45 -7.39
CA ASP A 70 -25.79 -32.15 -6.36
C ASP A 70 -26.90 -33.05 -6.94
N PRO A 71 -26.80 -34.39 -6.79
CA PRO A 71 -27.76 -35.30 -7.38
C PRO A 71 -29.03 -35.50 -6.53
N GLN A 72 -29.15 -34.97 -5.30
CA GLN A 72 -30.29 -35.29 -4.43
C GLN A 72 -30.74 -34.16 -3.48
N GLY A 73 -31.30 -33.10 -4.06
CA GLY A 73 -32.23 -32.20 -3.38
C GLY A 73 -33.67 -32.70 -3.47
N GLU A 74 -33.94 -33.85 -2.87
CA GLU A 74 -35.26 -34.48 -2.86
C GLU A 74 -36.29 -33.61 -2.09
N MET A 75 -37.54 -33.69 -2.55
CA MET A 75 -38.76 -33.54 -1.73
C MET A 75 -39.30 -32.12 -1.43
N ARG A 76 -40.26 -31.66 -2.25
CA ARG A 76 -41.73 -31.70 -1.95
C ARG A 76 -42.49 -30.49 -2.55
N HIS A 77 -43.73 -30.78 -2.94
CA HIS A 77 -44.84 -29.84 -3.15
C HIS A 77 -44.89 -29.07 -4.48
N ARG A 78 -45.42 -29.73 -5.52
CA ARG A 78 -46.73 -29.32 -6.06
C ARG A 78 -47.38 -30.45 -6.88
N ARG A 79 -48.20 -31.25 -6.19
CA ARG A 79 -49.24 -32.05 -6.86
C ARG A 79 -50.25 -31.05 -7.41
N HIS A 80 -50.34 -30.86 -8.72
CA HIS A 80 -51.47 -30.16 -9.33
C HIS A 80 -52.33 -31.20 -10.06
N PRO A 81 -53.65 -31.25 -9.77
CA PRO A 81 -54.53 -32.34 -10.17
C PRO A 81 -55.00 -32.21 -11.61
N ASP A 82 -55.36 -33.35 -12.20
CA ASP A 82 -56.15 -33.50 -13.42
C ASP A 82 -57.37 -32.57 -13.44
N GLN A 83 -57.50 -31.68 -14.44
CA GLN A 83 -58.72 -31.10 -15.06
C GLN A 83 -58.26 -30.45 -16.40
N GLU A 84 -58.83 -30.61 -17.60
CA GLU A 84 -60.16 -31.06 -18.07
C GLU A 84 -60.10 -31.49 -19.56
N PRO A 85 -61.15 -32.14 -20.11
CA PRO A 85 -61.19 -32.79 -21.41
C PRO A 85 -61.67 -31.85 -22.54
N ARG A 86 -61.27 -32.14 -23.79
CA ARG A 86 -62.11 -32.07 -25.00
C ARG A 86 -61.57 -33.00 -26.07
#